data_AF-A0A915M8W4-F1
#
_entry.id   AF-A0A915M8W4-F1
#
_cell.length_a   1.000
_cell.length_b   1.000
_cell.length_c   1.000
_cell.angle_alpha   90.00
_cell.angle_beta   90.00
_cell.angle_gamma   90.00
#
_symmetry.space_group_name_H-M   'P 1'
#
loop_
_entity.id
_entity.type
_entity.pdbx_description
1 polymer ?
#
loop_
_entity_poly.entity_id
_entity_poly.type
_entity_poly.pdbx_seq_one_letter_code
_entity_poly.pdbx_strand_id
1 'polypeptide(L)'
;MDLEHSYNLIKELTKYFETLALINYEQGWTINEIYAKFLPEQEVQRIEKLDPLDERELLTQLLEHYCLIYAFKDSTEKSEKLADLIVR
;
A
#
# COMPACT_ATOMS: atom_id res chain seq x y z
N MET A 1 -14.63 9.72 -3.04
CA MET A 1 -14.08 10.34 -1.81
C MET A 1 -12.72 10.87 -2.23
N ASP A 2 -12.43 12.15 -1.99
CA ASP A 2 -11.26 12.80 -2.59
C ASP A 2 -9.95 12.12 -2.15
N LEU A 3 -8.97 11.99 -3.05
CA LEU A 3 -7.62 11.44 -2.80
C LEU A 3 -6.98 11.99 -1.51
N GLU A 4 -7.36 13.21 -1.13
CA GLU A 4 -6.95 13.90 0.09
C GLU A 4 -7.28 13.11 1.36
N HIS A 5 -8.40 12.39 1.42
CA HIS A 5 -8.76 11.59 2.60
C HIS A 5 -7.84 10.37 2.77
N SER A 6 -7.56 9.63 1.70
CA SER A 6 -6.69 8.46 1.75
C SER A 6 -5.24 8.87 2.05
N TYR A 7 -4.80 10.01 1.51
CA TYR A 7 -3.49 10.58 1.83
C TYR A 7 -3.39 11.03 3.29
N ASN A 8 -4.43 11.68 3.81
CA ASN A 8 -4.50 12.07 5.21
C ASN A 8 -4.50 10.86 6.16
N LEU A 9 -5.19 9.78 5.79
CA LEU A 9 -5.21 8.53 6.56
C LEU A 9 -3.81 7.90 6.62
N ILE A 10 -3.11 7.79 5.49
CA ILE A 10 -1.73 7.29 5.45
C ILE A 10 -0.82 8.15 6.33
N LYS A 11 -0.92 9.48 6.21
CA LYS A 11 -0.14 10.43 7.01
C LYS A 11 -0.42 10.30 8.50
N GLU A 12 -1.67 10.12 8.90
CA GLU A 12 -2.06 9.97 10.30
C GLU A 12 -1.56 8.64 10.88
N LEU A 13 -1.68 7.55 10.11
CA LEU A 13 -1.16 6.23 10.49
C LEU A 13 0.37 6.24 10.59
N THR A 14 1.08 6.85 9.64
CA THR A 14 2.54 7.07 9.71
C THR A 14 2.93 7.83 10.98
N LYS A 15 2.17 8.85 11.37
CA LYS A 15 2.44 9.58 12.61
C LYS A 15 2.27 8.72 13.87
N TYR A 16 1.27 7.84 13.93
CA TYR A 16 1.14 6.89 15.06
C TYR A 16 2.35 5.97 15.17
N PHE A 17 2.84 5.55 14.01
CA PHE A 17 3.98 4.69 13.83
C PHE A 17 5.30 5.32 14.32
N GLU A 18 5.55 6.59 13.99
CA GLU A 18 6.67 7.39 14.53
C GLU A 18 6.54 7.61 16.04
N THR A 19 5.34 7.95 16.52
CA THR A 19 5.10 8.31 17.93
C THR A 19 5.32 7.12 18.87
N LEU A 20 5.05 5.90 18.41
CA LEU A 20 5.27 4.69 19.19
C LEU A 20 6.76 4.27 19.25
N ALA A 21 7.67 4.91 18.50
CA ALA A 21 9.10 4.57 18.43
C ALA A 21 9.37 3.08 18.10
N LEU A 22 8.43 2.46 17.36
CA LEU A 22 8.42 1.04 17.10
C LEU A 22 9.02 0.65 15.75
N ILE A 23 9.54 1.57 14.94
CA ILE A 23 9.89 1.30 13.54
C ILE A 23 10.88 2.35 13.03
N ASN A 24 11.81 1.89 12.19
CA ASN A 24 12.83 2.74 11.54
C ASN A 24 12.54 2.92 10.04
N TYR A 25 11.49 2.26 9.56
CA TYR A 25 11.08 2.26 8.16
C TYR A 25 9.60 1.93 8.04
N GLU A 26 8.90 2.75 7.27
CA GLU A 26 7.51 2.55 6.90
C GLU A 26 7.28 2.82 5.42
N GLN A 27 6.40 2.03 4.82
CA GLN A 27 5.83 2.30 3.50
C GLN A 27 4.33 2.06 3.53
N GLY A 28 3.61 2.90 2.81
CA GLY A 28 2.16 2.82 2.68
C GLY A 28 1.72 3.06 1.26
N TRP A 29 0.74 2.27 0.82
CA TRP A 29 0.09 2.44 -0.48
C TRP A 29 -1.41 2.31 -0.33
N THR A 30 -2.14 2.95 -1.23
CA THR A 30 -3.56 2.61 -1.42
C THR A 30 -3.67 1.21 -2.03
N ILE A 31 -4.76 0.49 -1.74
CA ILE A 31 -4.98 -0.81 -2.38
C ILE A 31 -5.14 -0.64 -3.89
N ASN A 32 -5.68 0.50 -4.35
CA ASN A 32 -5.75 0.82 -5.78
C ASN A 32 -4.34 0.88 -6.42
N GLU A 33 -3.36 1.50 -5.77
CA GLU A 33 -1.97 1.49 -6.25
C GLU A 33 -1.36 0.10 -6.27
N ILE A 34 -1.65 -0.73 -5.26
CA ILE A 34 -1.24 -2.14 -5.22
C ILE A 34 -1.82 -2.90 -6.41
N TYR A 35 -3.13 -2.79 -6.63
CA TYR A 35 -3.83 -3.44 -7.72
C TYR A 35 -3.33 -2.98 -9.10
N ALA A 36 -3.08 -1.68 -9.27
CA ALA A 36 -2.72 -1.10 -10.56
C ALA A 36 -1.22 -1.16 -10.91
N LYS A 37 -0.32 -1.06 -9.91
CA LYS A 37 1.13 -0.91 -10.14
C LYS A 37 1.96 -2.09 -9.66
N PHE A 38 1.54 -2.77 -8.60
CA PHE A 38 2.36 -3.80 -7.94
C PHE A 38 1.93 -5.24 -8.28
N LEU A 39 0.67 -5.47 -8.64
CA LEU A 39 0.20 -6.77 -9.08
C LEU A 39 0.69 -7.09 -10.51
N PRO A 40 1.26 -8.29 -10.75
CA PRO A 40 1.57 -8.74 -12.10
C PRO A 40 0.32 -8.82 -12.97
N GLU A 41 0.42 -8.39 -14.22
CA GLU A 41 -0.70 -8.36 -15.17
C GLU A 41 -1.38 -9.74 -15.32
N GLN A 42 -0.60 -10.82 -15.28
CA GLN A 42 -1.12 -12.19 -15.35
C GLN A 42 -2.04 -12.53 -14.17
N GLU A 43 -1.71 -12.05 -12.96
CA GLU A 43 -2.53 -12.26 -11.77
C GLU A 43 -3.79 -11.41 -11.82
N VAL A 44 -3.70 -10.15 -12.27
CA VAL A 44 -4.86 -9.28 -12.49
C VAL A 44 -5.84 -9.93 -13.47
N GLN A 45 -5.34 -10.37 -14.64
CA GLN A 45 -6.17 -11.05 -15.64
C GLN A 45 -6.75 -12.37 -15.13
N ARG A 46 -6.02 -13.12 -14.29
CA ARG A 46 -6.53 -14.35 -13.68
C ARG A 46 -7.68 -14.05 -12.73
N ILE A 47 -7.56 -13.00 -11.92
CA ILE A 47 -8.60 -12.57 -10.97
C ILE A 47 -9.84 -12.04 -11.71
N GLU A 48 -9.66 -11.15 -12.69
CA GLU A 48 -10.75 -10.58 -13.49
C GLU A 48 -11.53 -11.63 -14.30
N LYS A 49 -10.93 -12.80 -14.59
CA LYS A 49 -11.62 -13.92 -15.26
C LYS A 49 -12.51 -14.75 -14.32
N LEU A 50 -12.28 -14.68 -13.01
CA LEU A 50 -13.08 -15.43 -12.03
C LEU A 50 -14.44 -14.79 -11.83
N ASP A 51 -14.48 -13.45 -11.85
CA ASP A 51 -15.70 -12.67 -11.76
C ASP A 51 -15.58 -11.44 -12.68
N PRO A 52 -16.19 -11.46 -13.88
CA PRO A 52 -16.12 -10.35 -14.80
C PRO A 52 -16.91 -9.17 -14.22
N LEU A 53 -16.17 -8.14 -13.81
CA LEU A 53 -16.75 -6.92 -13.27
C LEU A 53 -17.05 -5.92 -14.39
N ASP A 54 -18.33 -5.60 -14.55
CA ASP A 54 -18.80 -4.67 -15.59
C ASP A 54 -18.46 -3.21 -15.23
N GLU A 55 -18.46 -2.87 -13.93
CA GLU A 55 -18.29 -1.52 -13.40
C GLU A 55 -16.96 -1.36 -12.65
N ARG A 56 -15.86 -1.22 -13.41
CA ARG A 56 -14.51 -1.03 -12.84
C ARG A 56 -14.37 0.25 -12.00
N GLU A 57 -15.18 1.27 -12.28
CA GLU A 57 -15.13 2.54 -11.54
C GLU A 57 -15.53 2.38 -10.06
N LEU A 58 -16.52 1.55 -9.75
CA LEU A 58 -16.91 1.25 -8.37
C LEU A 58 -15.83 0.47 -7.62
N LEU A 59 -15.15 -0.45 -8.31
CA LEU A 59 -14.02 -1.16 -7.74
C LEU A 59 -12.88 -0.19 -7.42
N THR A 60 -12.49 0.66 -8.38
CA THR A 60 -11.45 1.69 -8.17
C THR A 60 -11.80 2.56 -6.98
N GLN A 61 -13.04 3.06 -6.92
CA GLN A 61 -13.51 3.82 -5.77
C GLN A 61 -13.34 3.01 -4.50
N LEU A 62 -13.83 1.76 -4.41
CA LEU A 62 -13.67 0.92 -3.22
C LEU A 62 -12.20 0.77 -2.81
N LEU A 63 -11.30 0.48 -3.75
CA LEU A 63 -9.87 0.25 -3.47
C LEU A 63 -9.14 1.53 -3.03
N GLU A 64 -9.62 2.72 -3.40
CA GLU A 64 -9.09 4.00 -2.93
C GLU A 64 -9.40 4.26 -1.44
N HIS A 65 -10.40 3.59 -0.87
CA HIS A 65 -10.77 3.74 0.55
C HIS A 65 -9.95 2.86 1.50
N TYR A 66 -9.11 1.97 0.96
CA TYR A 66 -8.26 1.10 1.76
C TYR A 66 -6.79 1.42 1.51
N CYS A 67 -6.00 1.37 2.58
CA CYS A 67 -4.54 1.46 2.52
C CYS A 67 -3.91 0.25 3.17
N LEU A 68 -2.78 -0.18 2.61
CA LEU A 68 -1.88 -1.16 3.22
C LEU A 68 -0.62 -0.43 3.67
N ILE A 69 -0.31 -0.56 4.96
CA ILE A 69 0.91 0.00 5.53
C ILE A 69 1.75 -1.16 6.06
N TYR A 70 3.01 -1.16 5.68
CA TYR A 70 4.01 -2.08 6.17
C TYR A 70 5.10 -1.29 6.89
N ALA A 71 5.38 -1.69 8.13
CA ALA A 71 6.40 -1.06 8.94
C ALA A 71 7.12 -2.11 9.78
N PHE A 72 8.42 -1.95 9.96
CA PHE A 72 9.23 -2.89 10.75
C PHE A 72 10.31 -2.20 11.58
N LYS A 73 10.58 -2.78 12.75
CA LYS A 73 11.71 -2.42 13.61
C LYS A 73 12.82 -3.40 13.31
N ASP A 74 13.88 -2.95 12.68
CA ASP A 74 15.09 -3.75 12.63
C ASP A 74 16.14 -3.10 13.54
N SER A 75 16.62 -3.88 14.49
CA SER A 75 17.73 -3.55 15.39
C SER A 75 19.06 -4.13 14.89
N THR A 76 19.12 -4.66 13.68
CA THR A 76 20.32 -5.24 13.07
C THR A 76 20.76 -4.48 11.82
N GLU A 77 22.08 -4.32 11.63
CA GLU A 77 22.75 -3.59 10.52
C GLU A 77 22.39 -4.10 9.09
N LYS A 78 21.56 -5.13 8.96
CA LYS A 78 21.17 -5.71 7.66
C LYS A 78 19.95 -5.04 7.02
N SER A 79 19.15 -4.27 7.77
CA SER A 79 17.94 -3.58 7.27
C SER A 79 18.22 -2.43 6.32
N GLU A 80 19.31 -1.69 6.52
CA GLU A 80 19.64 -0.53 5.68
C GLU A 80 19.76 -0.92 4.21
N LYS A 81 20.32 -2.12 3.94
CA LYS A 81 20.43 -2.66 2.57
C LYS A 81 19.11 -3.16 1.99
N LEU A 82 18.14 -3.54 2.82
CA LEU A 82 16.81 -3.97 2.37
C LEU A 82 15.93 -2.76 2.04
N ALA A 83 16.01 -1.68 2.84
CA ALA A 83 15.32 -0.42 2.52
C ALA A 83 15.76 0.11 1.16
N ASP A 84 17.08 0.12 0.88
CA ASP A 84 17.62 0.54 -0.43
C ASP A 84 17.21 -0.36 -1.61
N LEU A 85 16.89 -1.64 -1.35
CA LEU A 85 16.47 -2.58 -2.37
C LEU A 85 14.97 -2.48 -2.69
N ILE A 86 14.15 -2.11 -1.69
CA ILE A 86 12.70 -1.97 -1.84
C ILE A 86 12.33 -0.61 -2.46
N VAL A 87 13.16 0.42 -2.26
CA VAL A 87 12.95 1.79 -2.80
C VAL A 87 13.44 1.94 -4.26
N ARG A 88 13.91 0.87 -4.91
CA ARG A 88 14.36 0.87 -6.31
C ARG A 88 13.29 0.42 -7.30
#